data_AF-A0A7Y0KFL5-F1
#
_entry.id   AF-A0A7Y0KFL5-F1
#
_cell.length_a   1.000
_cell.length_b   1.000
_cell.length_c   1.000
_cell.angle_alpha   90.00
_cell.angle_beta   90.00
_cell.angle_gamma   90.00
#
_symmetry.space_group_name_H-M   'P 1'
#
loop_
_entity.id
_entity.type
_entity.pdbx_description
1 polymer ?
#
loop_
_entity_poly.entity_id
_entity_poly.type
_entity_poly.pdbx_seq_one_letter_code
_entity_poly.pdbx_strand_id
1 'polypeptide(L)'
;MPLLVDLPASAELPAAVSATVGDVIGLAATGVLVPDGGVVEVLGPFLPGALDHDGRLTGAQGVPGRALLVARGPGTAVVEVIRSRGLAGPSTTTSLVVEVAAAG
;
A
#
# COMPACT_ATOMS: atom_id res chain seq x y z
N MET A 1 9.96 15.33 4.25
CA MET A 1 10.45 14.04 4.80
C MET A 1 9.40 12.99 4.48
N PRO A 2 9.74 11.89 3.81
CA PRO A 2 8.77 10.86 3.44
C PRO A 2 8.23 10.16 4.69
N LEU A 3 6.93 9.89 4.70
CA LEU A 3 6.22 9.17 5.75
C LEU A 3 5.78 7.78 5.27
N LEU A 4 5.68 6.84 6.21
CA LEU A 4 4.90 5.62 6.02
C LEU A 4 3.49 5.86 6.57
N VAL A 5 2.52 6.01 5.67
CA VAL A 5 1.10 6.16 5.99
C VAL A 5 0.47 4.77 6.04
N ASP A 6 0.30 4.23 7.25
CA ASP A 6 -0.30 2.92 7.48
C ASP A 6 -1.82 3.04 7.63
N LEU A 7 -2.58 2.57 6.64
CA LEU A 7 -4.02 2.43 6.76
C LEU A 7 -4.37 1.21 7.61
N PRO A 8 -5.30 1.36 8.58
CA PRO A 8 -5.75 0.25 9.40
C PRO A 8 -6.39 -0.84 8.53
N ALA A 9 -6.26 -2.09 8.98
CA ALA A 9 -6.96 -3.23 8.41
C ALA A 9 -8.45 -3.22 8.81
N SER A 10 -9.19 -2.20 8.40
CA SER A 10 -10.64 -2.08 8.61
C SER A 10 -11.42 -2.66 7.44
N ALA A 11 -12.67 -3.05 7.67
CA ALA A 11 -13.58 -3.52 6.61
C ALA A 11 -13.80 -2.44 5.53
N GLU A 12 -13.89 -1.18 5.95
CA GLU A 12 -14.10 -0.02 5.08
C GLU A 12 -12.78 0.74 4.88
N LEU A 13 -12.47 1.06 3.62
CA LEU A 13 -11.40 1.98 3.27
C LEU A 13 -11.95 3.42 3.25
N PRO A 14 -11.13 4.42 3.59
CA PRO A 14 -11.50 5.80 3.32
C PRO A 14 -11.66 6.00 1.81
N ALA A 15 -12.54 6.92 1.42
CA ALA A 15 -12.73 7.26 0.01
C ALA A 15 -11.47 7.88 -0.62
N ALA A 16 -10.70 8.63 0.18
CA ALA A 16 -9.48 9.30 -0.23
C ALA A 16 -8.40 9.28 0.86
N VAL A 17 -7.14 9.31 0.45
CA VAL A 17 -5.96 9.49 1.30
C VAL A 17 -5.07 10.58 0.70
N SER A 18 -4.67 11.54 1.53
CA SER A 18 -3.70 12.56 1.15
C SER A 18 -2.28 12.11 1.46
N ALA A 19 -1.36 12.39 0.55
CA ALA A 19 0.06 12.08 0.66
C ALA A 19 0.90 13.20 0.02
N THR A 20 2.20 13.19 0.27
CA THR A 20 3.19 14.03 -0.40
C THR A 20 4.06 13.16 -1.29
N VAL A 21 4.60 13.71 -2.38
CA VAL A 21 5.61 13.01 -3.20
C VAL A 21 6.72 12.45 -2.31
N GLY A 22 6.97 11.14 -2.43
CA GLY A 22 7.94 10.39 -1.62
C GLY A 22 7.30 9.59 -0.48
N ASP A 23 6.08 9.90 -0.05
CA ASP A 23 5.38 9.11 0.97
C ASP A 23 5.07 7.70 0.46
N VAL A 24 5.07 6.75 1.40
CA VAL A 24 4.69 5.36 1.17
C VAL A 24 3.36 5.11 1.87
N ILE A 25 2.39 4.60 1.13
CA ILE A 25 1.06 4.24 1.64
C ILE A 25 1.02 2.72 1.77
N GLY A 26 0.78 2.23 2.98
CA GLY A 26 0.57 0.83 3.25
C GLY A 26 -0.88 0.53 3.54
N LEU A 27 -1.45 -0.50 2.92
CA LEU A 27 -2.85 -0.89 3.16
C LEU A 27 -3.03 -2.40 3.20
N ALA A 28 -4.03 -2.86 3.95
CA ALA A 28 -4.45 -4.25 3.95
C ALA A 28 -5.11 -4.62 2.62
N ALA A 29 -4.44 -5.50 1.86
CA ALA A 29 -4.82 -5.91 0.53
C ALA A 29 -4.18 -7.24 0.15
N THR A 30 -4.87 -8.02 -0.66
CA THR A 30 -4.33 -9.21 -1.33
C THR A 30 -3.79 -8.89 -2.72
N GLY A 31 -4.20 -7.75 -3.28
CA GLY A 31 -3.67 -7.21 -4.53
C GLY A 31 -4.05 -5.74 -4.68
N VAL A 32 -3.31 -5.02 -5.52
CA VAL A 32 -3.58 -3.62 -5.85
C VAL A 32 -3.35 -3.41 -7.33
N LEU A 33 -4.27 -2.69 -7.97
CA LEU A 33 -4.15 -2.24 -9.35
C LEU A 33 -4.18 -0.72 -9.39
N VAL A 34 -3.22 -0.14 -10.11
CA VAL A 34 -3.15 1.30 -10.39
C VAL A 34 -3.32 1.46 -11.90
N PRO A 35 -4.52 1.83 -12.38
CA PRO A 35 -4.79 1.95 -13.82
C PRO A 35 -3.87 2.98 -14.49
N ASP A 36 -3.58 4.09 -13.81
CA ASP A 36 -2.76 5.19 -14.29
C ASP A 36 -1.46 5.31 -13.47
N GLY A 37 -0.37 4.69 -13.94
CA GLY A 37 0.90 4.53 -13.22
C GLY A 37 1.80 5.77 -13.09
N GLY A 38 1.25 6.99 -13.11
CA GLY A 38 2.03 8.24 -13.11
C GLY A 38 2.19 8.93 -11.75
N VAL A 39 1.11 8.95 -10.95
CA VAL A 39 1.07 9.67 -9.65
C VAL A 39 1.50 8.76 -8.50
N VAL A 40 1.15 7.48 -8.59
CA VAL A 40 1.45 6.46 -7.58
C VAL A 40 2.02 5.22 -8.28
N GLU A 41 3.03 4.60 -7.67
CA GLU A 41 3.62 3.33 -8.13
C GLU A 41 3.35 2.22 -7.12
N VAL A 42 3.05 1.02 -7.61
CA VAL A 42 2.91 -0.19 -6.77
C VAL A 42 4.28 -0.76 -6.46
N LEU A 43 4.68 -0.75 -5.19
CA LEU A 43 5.91 -1.42 -4.74
C LEU A 43 5.72 -2.94 -4.61
N GLY A 44 4.47 -3.37 -4.39
CA GLY A 44 4.07 -4.77 -4.34
C GLY A 44 3.61 -5.22 -2.95
N PRO A 45 3.42 -6.54 -2.76
CA PRO A 45 3.07 -7.09 -1.46
C PRO A 45 4.20 -6.87 -0.45
N PHE A 46 3.82 -6.55 0.78
CA PHE A 46 4.75 -6.28 1.88
C PHE A 46 4.61 -7.31 2.99
N LEU A 47 5.77 -7.79 3.42
CA LEU A 47 5.97 -8.63 4.57
C LEU A 47 7.07 -8.01 5.43
N PRO A 48 6.83 -7.77 6.73
CA PRO A 48 7.89 -7.31 7.61
C PRO A 48 8.98 -8.39 7.71
N GLY A 49 10.24 -7.99 7.53
CA GLY A 49 11.38 -8.84 7.84
C GLY A 49 11.86 -8.61 9.27
N ALA A 50 12.51 -9.60 9.87
CA ALA A 50 13.23 -9.42 11.13
C ALA A 50 14.74 -9.62 10.92
N LEU A 51 15.51 -8.92 11.76
CA LEU A 51 16.95 -9.11 11.87
C LEU A 51 17.26 -9.89 13.15
N ASP A 52 18.29 -10.72 13.11
CA ASP A 52 18.88 -11.26 14.33
C ASP A 52 19.81 -10.24 15.00
N HIS A 53 20.41 -10.64 16.13
CA HIS A 53 21.33 -9.80 16.90
C HIS A 53 22.64 -9.47 16.15
N ASP A 54 22.97 -10.22 15.10
CA ASP A 54 24.11 -9.98 14.22
C ASP A 54 23.75 -9.12 13.01
N GLY A 55 22.49 -8.66 12.90
CA GLY A 55 22.00 -7.87 11.78
C GLY A 55 21.72 -8.68 10.51
N ARG A 56 21.59 -10.01 10.61
CA ARG A 56 21.23 -10.87 9.47
C ARG A 56 19.73 -10.99 9.33
N LEU A 57 19.25 -11.01 8.08
CA LEU A 57 17.84 -11.25 7.76
C LEU A 57 17.45 -12.68 8.16
N THR A 58 16.53 -12.83 9.09
CA THR A 58 16.03 -14.15 9.53
C THR A 58 14.88 -14.67 8.67
N GLY A 59 14.46 -13.88 7.67
CA GLY A 59 13.32 -14.15 6.80
C GLY A 59 12.14 -13.22 7.06
N ALA A 60 11.14 -13.36 6.19
CA ALA A 60 9.87 -12.65 6.32
C ALA A 60 9.06 -13.20 7.52
N GLN A 61 8.37 -12.30 8.21
CA GLN A 61 7.52 -12.61 9.34
C GLN A 61 6.04 -12.47 8.95
N GLY A 62 5.26 -13.51 9.25
CA GLY A 62 3.81 -13.53 9.00
C GLY A 62 3.42 -13.91 7.57
N VAL A 63 2.17 -13.62 7.21
CA VAL A 63 1.60 -13.89 5.88
C VAL A 63 1.43 -12.60 5.08
N PRO A 64 1.62 -12.60 3.75
CA PRO A 64 1.34 -11.43 2.93
C PRO A 64 -0.12 -11.01 3.12
N GLY A 65 -0.32 -9.79 3.63
CA GLY A 65 -1.66 -9.22 3.83
C GLY A 65 -1.70 -7.72 3.58
N ARG A 66 -0.58 -7.15 3.12
CA ARG A 66 -0.42 -5.73 2.87
C ARG A 66 0.19 -5.49 1.51
N ALA A 67 -0.19 -4.38 0.90
CA ALA A 67 0.46 -3.83 -0.27
C ALA A 67 1.02 -2.45 0.05
N LEU A 68 2.15 -2.12 -0.59
CA LEU A 68 2.75 -0.80 -0.51
C LEU A 68 2.63 -0.07 -1.85
N LEU A 69 2.36 1.22 -1.74
CA LEU A 69 2.30 2.19 -2.81
C LEU A 69 3.25 3.32 -2.49
N VAL A 70 3.92 3.89 -3.48
CA VAL A 70 4.75 5.10 -3.30
C VAL A 70 4.21 6.24 -4.15
N ALA A 71 4.09 7.41 -3.54
CA ALA A 71 3.71 8.64 -4.23
C ALA A 71 4.89 9.15 -5.07
N ARG A 72 4.76 9.15 -6.40
CA ARG A 72 5.85 9.49 -7.34
C ARG A 72 5.73 10.87 -7.95
N GLY A 73 4.51 11.37 -8.15
CA GLY A 73 4.25 12.67 -8.76
C GLY A 73 3.03 13.33 -8.13
N PRO A 74 2.95 14.67 -8.15
CA PRO A 74 1.76 15.37 -7.67
C PRO A 74 0.56 15.06 -8.57
N GLY A 75 -0.64 15.05 -7.99
CA GLY A 75 -1.89 14.81 -8.70
C GLY A 75 -2.81 13.84 -7.96
N THR A 76 -3.71 13.21 -8.71
CA THR A 76 -4.68 12.25 -8.16
C THR A 76 -4.54 10.92 -8.88
N ALA A 77 -4.49 9.83 -8.11
CA ALA A 77 -4.58 8.47 -8.63
C ALA A 77 -5.82 7.78 -8.07
N VAL A 78 -6.46 6.94 -8.88
CA VAL A 78 -7.43 5.96 -8.39
C VAL A 78 -6.71 4.63 -8.26
N VAL A 79 -6.83 4.01 -7.10
CA VAL A 79 -6.22 2.73 -6.77
C VAL A 79 -7.32 1.72 -6.53
N GLU A 80 -7.31 0.62 -7.26
CA GLU A 80 -8.21 -0.51 -6.98
C GLU A 80 -7.57 -1.44 -5.97
N VAL A 81 -8.20 -1.53 -4.80
CA VAL A 81 -7.75 -2.37 -3.69
C VAL A 81 -8.53 -3.67 -3.70
N ILE A 82 -7.83 -4.78 -3.85
CA ILE A 82 -8.41 -6.11 -3.89
C ILE A 82 -8.17 -6.77 -2.53
N ARG A 83 -9.24 -7.28 -1.92
CA ARG A 83 -9.20 -8.04 -0.66
C ARG A 83 -9.94 -9.35 -0.83
N SER A 84 -9.36 -10.47 -0.41
CA SER A 84 -10.02 -11.77 -0.43
C SER A 84 -9.96 -12.46 0.94
N ARG A 85 -10.97 -13.28 1.23
CA ARG A 85 -10.94 -14.21 2.37
C ARG A 85 -10.10 -15.45 2.02
N GLY A 86 -8.79 -15.25 1.83
CA GLY A 86 -7.82 -16.28 1.46
C GLY A 86 -7.54 -16.37 -0.05
N LEU A 87 -6.58 -17.21 -0.45
CA LEU A 87 -6.06 -17.29 -1.83
C LEU A 87 -7.10 -17.68 -2.89
N ALA A 88 -8.13 -18.45 -2.51
CA ALA A 88 -9.21 -18.89 -3.40
C ALA A 88 -10.61 -18.40 -2.95
N GLY A 89 -10.66 -17.48 -1.99
CA GLY A 89 -11.91 -16.93 -1.47
C GLY A 89 -12.49 -15.83 -2.36
N PRO A 90 -13.77 -15.47 -2.17
CA PRO A 90 -14.36 -14.34 -2.88
C PRO A 90 -13.56 -13.07 -2.62
N SER A 91 -13.32 -12.30 -3.68
CA SER A 91 -12.64 -11.01 -3.62
C SER A 91 -13.64 -9.86 -3.65
N THR A 92 -13.30 -8.80 -2.93
CA THR A 92 -13.95 -7.49 -3.01
C THR A 92 -12.93 -6.50 -3.57
N THR A 93 -13.34 -5.74 -4.57
CA THR A 93 -12.55 -4.61 -5.10
C THR A 93 -13.15 -3.31 -4.59
N THR A 94 -12.32 -2.44 -4.04
CA THR A 94 -12.72 -1.12 -3.54
C THR A 94 -11.78 -0.07 -4.09
N SER A 95 -12.34 1.01 -4.63
CA SER A 95 -11.54 2.13 -5.13
C SER A 95 -11.11 3.03 -3.97
N LEU A 96 -9.83 3.38 -3.95
CA LEU A 96 -9.23 4.35 -3.04
C LEU A 96 -8.65 5.48 -3.89
N VAL A 97 -9.05 6.72 -3.61
CA VAL A 97 -8.42 7.90 -4.22
C VAL A 97 -7.16 8.25 -3.43
N VAL A 98 -6.06 8.50 -4.14
CA VAL A 98 -4.81 8.99 -3.55
C VAL A 98 -4.54 10.37 -4.12
N GLU A 99 -4.51 11.37 -3.24
CA GLU A 99 -4.21 12.76 -3.57
C GLU A 99 -2.78 13.07 -3.15
N VAL A 100 -1.92 13.37 -4.11
CA VAL A 100 -0.50 13.61 -3.90
C VAL A 100 -0.17 15.09 -4.09
N ALA A 101 0.32 15.73 -3.03
CA ALA A 101 0.89 17.07 -3.10
C ALA A 101 2.38 17.02 -3.47
N ALA A 102 2.91 18.12 -4.03
CA ALA A 102 4.34 18.26 -4.26
C ALA A 102 5.13 18.25 -2.93
N ALA A 103 6.36 17.76 -2.95
CA ALA A 103 7.25 17.85 -1.79
C ALA A 103 7.57 19.33 -1.51
N GLY A 104 7.27 19.78 -0.28
CA GLY A 104 7.66 21.09 0.23
C GLY A 104 9.10 21.17 0.70
#